data_AF-A0AAV0UEC8-F1
#
_entry.id   AF-A0AAV0UEC8-F1
#
_cell.length_a   1.000
_cell.length_b   1.000
_cell.length_c   1.000
_cell.angle_alpha   90.00
_cell.angle_beta   90.00
_cell.angle_gamma   90.00
#
_symmetry.space_group_name_H-M   'P 1'
#
loop_
_entity.id
_entity.type
_entity.pdbx_description
1 polymer ?
#
loop_
_entity_poly.entity_id
_entity_poly.type
_entity_poly.pdbx_seq_one_letter_code
_entity_poly.pdbx_strand_id
1 'polypeptide(L)'
;MATKLQDEFIYDRLDEKVAAFSMFENYNLERFDVRKGLSTSRFKLWIKWLTLSSYKGKLEEEATEKLATIMALIGDYKNCYSGNQWDATLCSSPEACTQNCALEGADYQGTYGITTSADELQLKLVTQTQYGKNVGSRVYLLDAEGSKYKQFKLLNQEFTLDVDVSKLPCGLNGALYFVQMDVDGRISRFPTNKAGANYGTGYCDAQCPHDIKFINGEANTLDWRATSQNSGGGKYGACCAELDIWEANRMSSAFTSHPCTSEGQTRCSSPEECGSGGDSRYKGVCDKDGCDFNPFRMGNQTFYGPGSRFTIDTTRKFTIVTQFVTSDNTATGDLVEIRRLFKQDNRVVDTPNSMWPGLNDVNSITDSMYTTSKKLFGDQKDHATKGGLVRMGEHMANGMTLAMSLWSDHAAYCLWLDSSYPAEADSTKLGVKRGSCPTSGGRPAEVEARHPDAAVMFMNIRVGDIGSTY
;
A
#
# COMPACT_ATOMS: atom_id res chain seq x y z
N MET A 1 53.24 12.14 0.48
CA MET A 1 52.16 13.04 0.01
C MET A 1 51.07 12.12 -0.56
N ALA A 2 50.24 11.56 0.32
CA ALA A 2 48.90 12.06 0.69
C ALA A 2 47.89 11.83 -0.48
N THR A 3 47.30 10.63 -0.59
CA THR A 3 45.92 10.25 -0.15
C THR A 3 44.81 10.96 -0.92
N LYS A 4 44.14 10.26 -1.84
CA LYS A 4 42.82 9.60 -1.68
C LYS A 4 41.66 10.58 -1.38
N LEU A 5 40.79 10.76 -2.37
CA LEU A 5 39.36 10.96 -2.18
C LEU A 5 38.68 9.84 -2.99
N GLN A 6 38.22 8.81 -2.27
CA GLN A 6 37.19 7.91 -2.75
C GLN A 6 35.88 8.63 -2.47
N ASP A 7 35.04 8.80 -3.49
CA ASP A 7 33.65 9.17 -3.30
C ASP A 7 32.97 8.06 -2.48
N GLU A 8 32.45 8.45 -1.32
CA GLU A 8 31.65 7.60 -0.45
C GLU A 8 30.28 7.41 -1.10
N PHE A 9 30.01 6.20 -1.60
CA PHE A 9 28.67 5.75 -1.93
C PHE A 9 27.87 5.59 -0.62
N ILE A 10 26.84 6.41 -0.44
CA ILE A 10 25.86 6.26 0.64
C ILE A 10 24.94 5.09 0.24
N TYR A 11 25.08 3.96 0.92
CA TYR A 11 24.07 2.90 0.93
C TYR A 11 23.21 3.11 2.18
N ASP A 12 22.02 3.70 2.01
CA ASP A 12 21.03 3.75 3.09
C ASP A 12 20.39 2.36 3.22
N ARG A 13 20.79 1.60 4.23
CA ARG A 13 19.94 0.55 4.80
C ARG A 13 18.90 1.26 5.66
N LEU A 14 17.62 1.05 5.39
CA LEU A 14 16.53 1.73 6.10
C LEU A 14 16.40 1.16 7.52
N ASP A 15 16.88 1.92 8.51
CA ASP A 15 16.59 1.70 9.94
C ASP A 15 15.32 2.48 10.31
N GLU A 16 14.17 2.04 9.80
CA GLU A 16 12.92 2.81 9.85
C GLU A 16 11.78 2.07 10.58
N LYS A 17 10.91 2.84 11.26
CA LYS A 17 9.77 2.31 12.04
C LYS A 17 8.52 2.22 11.17
N VAL A 18 7.56 1.39 11.55
CA VAL A 18 6.31 1.18 10.77
C VAL A 18 5.10 1.72 11.54
N ALA A 19 4.30 2.57 10.89
CA ALA A 19 2.94 2.93 11.31
C ALA A 19 1.92 2.09 10.53
N ALA A 20 0.68 1.96 10.98
CA ALA A 20 -0.36 1.24 10.24
C ALA A 20 -1.76 1.61 10.70
N PHE A 21 -2.70 1.06 9.96
CA PHE A 21 -4.12 1.25 10.07
C PHE A 21 -4.81 -0.06 9.66
N SER A 22 -5.77 -0.55 10.44
CA SER A 22 -6.57 -1.69 10.00
C SER A 22 -7.57 -1.25 8.94
N MET A 23 -7.75 -2.09 7.91
CA MET A 23 -8.80 -1.87 6.91
C MET A 23 -10.19 -2.29 7.41
N PHE A 24 -10.27 -3.08 8.50
CA PHE A 24 -11.51 -3.68 8.97
C PHE A 24 -11.49 -3.82 10.51
N GLU A 25 -12.17 -2.93 11.24
CA GLU A 25 -12.24 -2.99 12.71
C GLU A 25 -13.42 -3.83 13.21
N ASN A 26 -13.17 -4.70 14.18
CA ASN A 26 -14.18 -5.35 15.02
C ASN A 26 -13.72 -5.32 16.48
N TYR A 27 -14.32 -4.48 17.31
CA TYR A 27 -14.18 -4.61 18.77
C TYR A 27 -15.49 -4.31 19.49
N ASN A 28 -15.79 -5.15 20.48
CA ASN A 28 -16.48 -4.80 21.72
C ASN A 28 -15.51 -5.18 22.85
N LEU A 29 -15.18 -4.26 23.74
CA LEU A 29 -14.21 -4.51 24.82
C LEU A 29 -14.81 -4.22 26.19
N GLU A 30 -14.60 -5.13 27.14
CA GLU A 30 -14.41 -4.78 28.54
C GLU A 30 -13.26 -5.58 29.16
N ARG A 31 -12.46 -4.85 29.97
CA ARG A 31 -11.42 -5.24 30.95
C ARG A 31 -10.10 -5.82 30.44
N PHE A 32 -9.13 -4.92 30.25
CA PHE A 32 -7.72 -5.15 30.60
C PHE A 32 -7.45 -4.49 31.97
N ASP A 33 -7.09 -5.27 32.98
CA ASP A 33 -6.75 -4.76 34.32
C ASP A 33 -5.27 -4.34 34.36
N VAL A 34 -5.02 -3.04 34.18
CA VAL A 34 -3.70 -2.45 34.43
C VAL A 34 -3.57 -2.11 35.91
N ARG A 35 -3.50 -3.14 36.76
CA ARG A 35 -2.94 -3.06 38.11
C ARG A 35 -2.15 -4.31 38.45
N LYS A 36 -0.85 -4.27 38.17
CA LYS A 36 0.18 -4.81 39.06
C LYS A 36 1.55 -4.25 38.68
N GLY A 37 2.06 -3.40 39.56
CA GLY A 37 3.45 -2.95 39.54
C GLY A 37 4.42 -4.02 40.04
N LEU A 38 5.63 -3.94 39.50
CA LEU A 38 6.94 -4.35 40.02
C LEU A 38 7.17 -5.84 40.36
N SER A 39 8.11 -6.45 39.62
CA SER A 39 9.18 -7.26 40.23
C SER A 39 10.39 -7.37 39.30
N THR A 40 11.51 -6.83 39.77
CA THR A 40 12.87 -7.06 39.30
C THR A 40 13.29 -8.53 39.47
N SER A 41 13.89 -9.17 38.47
CA SER A 41 15.22 -9.85 38.58
C SER A 41 15.53 -10.84 37.45
N ARG A 42 16.69 -10.58 36.81
CA ARG A 42 17.76 -11.51 36.35
C ARG A 42 17.41 -12.60 35.33
N PHE A 43 18.01 -12.47 34.14
CA PHE A 43 19.11 -13.35 33.73
C PHE A 43 20.17 -12.53 32.96
N LYS A 44 21.39 -12.47 33.52
CA LYS A 44 22.62 -11.98 32.88
C LYS A 44 23.46 -13.21 32.57
N LEU A 45 23.97 -13.33 31.35
CA LEU A 45 25.27 -13.97 31.12
C LEU A 45 26.10 -13.10 30.17
N TRP A 46 27.32 -12.84 30.61
CA TRP A 46 28.32 -11.94 30.05
C TRP A 46 29.12 -12.60 28.92
N ILE A 47 29.73 -11.79 28.04
CA ILE A 47 31.20 -11.72 27.88
C ILE A 47 31.55 -10.28 27.47
N LYS A 48 32.53 -9.71 28.18
CA LYS A 48 33.10 -8.37 27.99
C LYS A 48 34.61 -8.55 27.81
N TRP A 49 35.20 -8.01 26.75
CA TRP A 49 36.58 -7.56 26.72
C TRP A 49 36.67 -6.29 25.86
N LEU A 50 37.21 -5.22 26.46
CA LEU A 50 37.69 -3.99 25.84
C LEU A 50 39.00 -4.29 25.05
N THR A 51 39.46 -3.57 24.02
CA THR A 51 39.67 -2.12 23.89
C THR A 51 40.07 -1.78 22.43
N LEU A 52 39.87 -0.50 22.05
CA LEU A 52 40.54 0.29 21.00
C LEU A 52 40.02 0.21 19.54
N SER A 53 39.39 1.33 19.16
CA SER A 53 39.53 2.03 17.87
C SER A 53 39.20 1.26 16.60
N SER A 54 37.93 1.30 16.19
CA SER A 54 37.50 1.84 14.89
C SER A 54 35.99 1.71 14.78
N TYR A 55 35.38 2.70 14.15
CA TYR A 55 33.96 2.81 13.86
C TYR A 55 33.33 1.47 13.43
N LYS A 56 32.44 0.93 14.28
CA LYS A 56 31.40 -0.04 13.92
C LYS A 56 30.17 0.33 14.72
N GLY A 57 29.27 1.10 14.10
CA GLY A 57 27.91 1.30 14.60
C GLY A 57 27.24 -0.07 14.69
N LYS A 58 26.87 -0.45 15.91
CA LYS A 58 26.05 -1.63 16.19
C LYS A 58 24.59 -1.22 16.01
N LEU A 59 23.89 -1.96 15.16
CA LEU A 59 22.44 -1.97 15.06
C LEU A 59 21.89 -2.93 16.12
N GLU A 60 21.35 -2.36 17.19
CA GLU A 60 20.42 -3.01 18.11
C GLU A 60 19.52 -1.87 18.61
N GLU A 61 18.49 -1.52 17.84
CA GLU A 61 17.39 -0.71 18.35
C GLU A 61 16.08 -1.27 17.81
N GLU A 62 15.20 -1.69 18.73
CA GLU A 62 13.90 -2.28 18.44
C GLU A 62 13.03 -1.29 17.65
N ALA A 63 12.50 -1.73 16.51
CA ALA A 63 11.48 -1.01 15.77
C ALA A 63 10.27 -0.79 16.69
N THR A 64 10.08 0.44 17.17
CA THR A 64 8.90 0.82 17.95
C THR A 64 7.80 1.15 16.95
N GLU A 65 7.05 0.14 16.58
CA GLU A 65 5.88 0.26 15.71
C GLU A 65 4.79 1.05 16.47
N LYS A 66 4.19 2.10 15.87
CA LYS A 66 3.03 2.84 16.42
C LYS A 66 1.81 2.81 15.48
N LEU A 67 0.69 2.19 15.87
CA LEU A 67 -0.60 2.27 15.16
C LEU A 67 -1.62 3.07 15.94
N ALA A 68 -2.58 3.60 15.21
CA ALA A 68 -3.93 3.80 15.69
C ALA A 68 -4.85 2.68 15.22
N THR A 69 -5.73 2.16 16.07
CA THR A 69 -6.80 1.30 15.52
C THR A 69 -8.06 1.16 16.36
N ILE A 70 -8.05 1.54 17.63
CA ILE A 70 -9.28 1.55 18.44
C ILE A 70 -9.76 3.00 18.55
N MET A 71 -11.05 3.23 18.30
CA MET A 71 -11.70 4.53 18.40
C MET A 71 -12.63 4.55 19.61
N ALA A 72 -12.19 5.17 20.71
CA ALA A 72 -12.91 5.20 21.98
C ALA A 72 -13.16 6.63 22.45
N LEU A 73 -14.15 6.80 23.32
CA LEU A 73 -14.44 8.06 24.02
C LEU A 73 -13.21 8.51 24.82
N ILE A 74 -12.85 9.80 24.75
CA ILE A 74 -11.70 10.35 25.48
C ILE A 74 -11.87 10.15 26.99
N GLY A 75 -10.91 9.44 27.59
CA GLY A 75 -10.87 9.15 29.03
C GLY A 75 -11.80 8.00 29.46
N ASP A 76 -12.35 7.24 28.50
CA ASP A 76 -13.25 6.11 28.71
C ASP A 76 -12.90 4.98 27.72
N TYR A 77 -13.58 3.84 27.80
CA TYR A 77 -13.43 2.67 26.95
C TYR A 77 -14.63 2.45 26.02
N LYS A 78 -15.64 3.32 26.08
CA LYS A 78 -16.80 3.24 25.21
C LYS A 78 -16.39 3.51 23.77
N ASN A 79 -16.63 2.54 22.89
CA ASN A 79 -16.32 2.67 21.47
C ASN A 79 -17.15 3.79 20.80
N CYS A 80 -16.48 4.61 20.01
CA CYS A 80 -17.12 5.55 19.09
C CYS A 80 -17.59 4.89 17.79
N TYR A 81 -17.01 3.73 17.47
CA TYR A 81 -17.33 2.96 16.28
C TYR A 81 -17.26 1.46 16.60
N SER A 82 -18.25 0.68 16.18
CA SER A 82 -18.31 -0.75 16.47
C SER A 82 -18.89 -1.52 15.29
N GLY A 83 -18.16 -2.54 14.85
CA GLY A 83 -18.44 -3.27 13.61
C GLY A 83 -18.36 -2.32 12.42
N ASN A 84 -19.52 -1.87 11.93
CA ASN A 84 -19.61 -0.96 10.80
C ASN A 84 -20.40 0.34 11.08
N GLN A 85 -20.64 0.68 12.36
CA GLN A 85 -21.47 1.83 12.75
C GLN A 85 -20.79 2.76 13.75
N TRP A 86 -21.04 4.06 13.60
CA TRP A 86 -20.71 5.09 14.59
C TRP A 86 -21.73 5.09 15.73
N ASP A 87 -21.29 5.34 16.96
CA ASP A 87 -22.20 5.55 18.10
C ASP A 87 -22.94 6.88 17.93
N ALA A 88 -24.26 6.84 17.70
CA ALA A 88 -25.05 8.03 17.39
C ALA A 88 -25.12 9.05 18.54
N THR A 89 -24.80 8.66 19.78
CA THR A 89 -24.77 9.57 20.94
C THR A 89 -23.43 10.30 21.01
N LEU A 90 -22.33 9.59 20.80
CA LEU A 90 -20.98 10.17 20.80
C LEU A 90 -20.68 10.94 19.51
N CYS A 91 -21.29 10.51 18.40
CA CYS A 91 -21.03 10.99 17.04
C CYS A 91 -22.31 11.55 16.38
N SER A 92 -23.02 12.42 17.10
CA SER A 92 -24.23 13.10 16.60
C SER A 92 -23.96 14.10 15.46
N SER A 93 -22.72 14.59 15.37
CA SER A 93 -22.17 15.34 14.23
C SER A 93 -20.69 14.99 14.03
N PRO A 94 -20.10 15.30 12.86
CA PRO A 94 -18.65 15.18 12.65
C PRO A 94 -17.81 15.84 13.74
N GLU A 95 -18.18 17.06 14.14
CA GLU A 95 -17.46 17.86 15.14
C GLU A 95 -17.58 17.22 16.52
N ALA A 96 -18.79 16.82 16.92
CA ALA A 96 -19.00 16.15 18.21
C ALA A 96 -18.22 14.83 18.28
N CYS A 97 -18.26 14.03 17.21
CA CYS A 97 -17.53 12.78 17.13
C CYS A 97 -16.01 13.02 17.26
N THR A 98 -15.48 14.00 16.53
CA THR A 98 -14.05 14.35 16.56
C THR A 98 -13.60 14.83 17.93
N GLN A 99 -14.44 15.58 18.65
CA GLN A 99 -14.14 16.05 20.00
C GLN A 99 -14.25 14.95 21.04
N ASN A 100 -15.15 14.00 20.85
CA ASN A 100 -15.42 12.94 21.82
C ASN A 100 -14.48 11.75 21.67
N CYS A 101 -13.93 11.50 20.48
CA CYS A 101 -13.26 10.25 20.15
C CYS A 101 -11.75 10.40 20.01
N ALA A 102 -11.01 9.42 20.52
CA ALA A 102 -9.56 9.29 20.38
C ALA A 102 -9.18 8.02 19.62
N LEU A 103 -8.06 8.11 18.90
CA LEU A 103 -7.36 6.97 18.33
C LEU A 103 -6.39 6.41 19.38
N GLU A 104 -6.49 5.12 19.65
CA GLU A 104 -5.66 4.39 20.62
C GLU A 104 -4.56 3.58 19.96
N GLY A 105 -3.53 3.27 20.74
CA GLY A 105 -2.42 2.41 20.34
C GLY A 105 -2.87 1.00 19.94
N ALA A 106 -2.00 0.23 19.26
CA ALA A 106 -2.32 -1.12 18.83
C ALA A 106 -1.36 -2.20 19.30
N ASP A 107 -1.91 -3.41 19.40
CA ASP A 107 -1.19 -4.67 19.50
C ASP A 107 -1.00 -5.28 18.10
N TYR A 108 0.13 -4.99 17.48
CA TYR A 108 0.46 -5.41 16.11
C TYR A 108 0.31 -6.92 15.88
N GLN A 109 0.96 -7.72 16.70
CA GLN A 109 1.01 -9.16 16.49
C GLN A 109 -0.28 -9.83 16.94
N GLY A 110 -0.74 -9.57 18.16
CA GLY A 110 -1.86 -10.30 18.76
C GLY A 110 -3.21 -9.90 18.16
N THR A 111 -3.31 -8.68 17.65
CA THR A 111 -4.57 -8.11 17.16
C THR A 111 -4.60 -7.96 15.64
N TYR A 112 -3.49 -7.54 15.02
CA TYR A 112 -3.43 -7.28 13.57
C TYR A 112 -2.65 -8.32 12.77
N GLY A 113 -1.94 -9.25 13.42
CA GLY A 113 -1.11 -10.24 12.73
C GLY A 113 0.01 -9.61 11.91
N ILE A 114 0.48 -8.44 12.35
CA ILE A 114 1.61 -7.72 11.77
C ILE A 114 2.83 -8.08 12.61
N THR A 115 3.89 -8.52 11.96
CA THR A 115 5.17 -8.83 12.63
C THR A 115 6.33 -8.35 11.78
N THR A 116 7.39 -7.91 12.45
CA THR A 116 8.67 -7.61 11.81
C THR A 116 9.78 -8.50 12.35
N SER A 117 10.78 -8.77 11.51
CA SER A 117 12.01 -9.45 11.92
C SER A 117 13.17 -8.95 11.07
N ALA A 118 14.11 -8.22 11.66
CA ALA A 118 15.17 -7.53 10.94
C ALA A 118 14.61 -6.65 9.79
N ASP A 119 14.85 -7.02 8.54
CA ASP A 119 14.41 -6.31 7.33
C ASP A 119 13.14 -6.91 6.69
N GLU A 120 12.42 -7.79 7.40
CA GLU A 120 11.16 -8.41 6.96
C GLU A 120 9.94 -7.80 7.67
N LEU A 121 8.90 -7.50 6.91
CA LEU A 121 7.53 -7.23 7.35
C LEU A 121 6.62 -8.36 6.85
N GLN A 122 5.90 -9.01 7.76
CA GLN A 122 4.84 -9.96 7.43
C GLN A 122 3.47 -9.39 7.81
N LEU A 123 2.52 -9.46 6.87
CA LEU A 123 1.12 -9.11 7.09
C LEU A 123 0.26 -10.37 6.94
N LYS A 124 -0.49 -10.74 7.99
CA LYS A 124 -1.43 -11.87 7.95
C LYS A 124 -2.84 -11.39 7.55
N LEU A 125 -3.56 -12.21 6.78
CA LEU A 125 -4.92 -11.88 6.36
C LEU A 125 -5.89 -11.87 7.53
N VAL A 126 -5.96 -12.94 8.33
CA VAL A 126 -6.93 -13.05 9.44
C VAL A 126 -6.20 -13.26 10.76
N THR A 127 -6.51 -12.38 11.72
CA THR A 127 -6.06 -12.51 13.11
C THR A 127 -7.27 -12.62 14.02
N GLN A 128 -7.39 -13.78 14.67
CA GLN A 128 -8.47 -14.06 15.60
C GLN A 128 -8.08 -13.57 16.99
N THR A 129 -8.93 -12.75 17.59
CA THR A 129 -8.82 -12.31 18.98
C THR A 129 -9.99 -12.87 19.79
N GLN A 130 -9.92 -12.72 21.12
CA GLN A 130 -11.04 -13.03 22.01
C GLN A 130 -12.28 -12.13 21.79
N TYR A 131 -12.12 -11.01 21.08
CA TYR A 131 -13.16 -9.99 20.86
C TYR A 131 -13.73 -9.97 19.44
N GLY A 132 -13.17 -10.77 18.54
CA GLY A 132 -13.55 -10.79 17.14
C GLY A 132 -12.39 -11.15 16.23
N LYS A 133 -12.58 -10.94 14.93
CA LYS A 133 -11.56 -11.15 13.90
C LYS A 133 -11.16 -9.81 13.28
N ASN A 134 -9.85 -9.57 13.13
CA ASN A 134 -9.31 -8.56 12.23
C ASN A 134 -9.07 -9.23 10.86
N VAL A 135 -9.36 -8.50 9.79
CA VAL A 135 -9.11 -8.93 8.40
C VAL A 135 -8.26 -7.87 7.73
N GLY A 136 -7.15 -8.25 7.12
CA GLY A 136 -6.25 -7.35 6.41
C GLY A 136 -5.59 -6.27 7.28
N SER A 137 -4.69 -5.53 6.65
CA SER A 137 -3.94 -4.45 7.29
C SER A 137 -3.30 -3.55 6.25
N ARG A 138 -3.14 -2.25 6.53
CA ARG A 138 -2.36 -1.31 5.73
C ARG A 138 -1.38 -0.57 6.62
N VAL A 139 -0.10 -0.65 6.31
CA VAL A 139 1.01 -0.03 7.04
C VAL A 139 1.67 1.06 6.20
N TYR A 140 2.35 2.01 6.85
CA TYR A 140 3.17 3.07 6.27
C TYR A 140 4.56 3.07 6.90
N LEU A 141 5.56 3.46 6.12
CA LEU A 141 6.92 3.61 6.64
C LEU A 141 7.10 4.99 7.29
N LEU A 142 7.60 5.02 8.53
CA LEU A 142 7.95 6.23 9.27
C LEU A 142 9.43 6.58 9.05
N ASP A 143 9.76 7.85 9.27
CA ASP A 143 11.15 8.29 9.38
C ASP A 143 11.89 7.62 10.54
N ALA A 144 13.21 7.79 10.58
CA ALA A 144 14.06 7.21 11.63
C ALA A 144 13.66 7.70 13.04
N GLU A 145 13.18 8.94 13.14
CA GLU A 145 12.65 9.50 14.39
C GLU A 145 11.32 8.85 14.82
N GLY A 146 10.61 8.20 13.90
CA GLY A 146 9.33 7.54 14.14
C GLY A 146 8.23 8.53 14.51
N SER A 147 8.22 9.70 13.87
CA SER A 147 7.27 10.79 14.14
C SER A 147 6.57 11.33 12.91
N LYS A 148 7.13 11.08 11.72
CA LYS A 148 6.57 11.45 10.42
C LYS A 148 6.66 10.27 9.47
N TYR A 149 5.91 10.31 8.38
CA TYR A 149 6.08 9.34 7.30
C TYR A 149 7.39 9.59 6.55
N LYS A 150 8.10 8.52 6.20
CA LYS A 150 9.22 8.62 5.27
C LYS A 150 8.69 9.08 3.91
N GLN A 151 9.23 10.21 3.42
CA GLN A 151 8.91 10.73 2.09
C GLN A 151 9.98 10.28 1.09
N PHE A 152 9.54 9.62 0.03
CA PHE A 152 10.39 9.15 -1.06
C PHE A 152 10.27 10.06 -2.27
N LYS A 153 11.41 10.55 -2.76
CA LYS A 153 11.52 11.26 -4.04
C LYS A 153 12.08 10.30 -5.07
N LEU A 154 11.23 9.88 -6.00
CA LEU A 154 11.48 8.68 -6.80
C LEU A 154 11.99 8.96 -8.22
N LEU A 155 12.01 10.22 -8.68
CA LEU A 155 12.49 10.57 -10.01
C LEU A 155 13.97 10.22 -10.19
N ASN A 156 14.29 9.51 -11.28
CA ASN A 156 15.63 9.01 -11.60
C ASN A 156 16.23 8.13 -10.48
N GLN A 157 15.38 7.38 -9.80
CA GLN A 157 15.77 6.42 -8.77
C GLN A 157 15.26 5.01 -9.14
N GLU A 158 15.78 4.03 -8.42
CA GLU A 158 15.39 2.64 -8.42
C GLU A 158 14.90 2.24 -7.04
N PHE A 159 13.73 1.62 -6.97
CA PHE A 159 13.11 1.09 -5.75
C PHE A 159 12.96 -0.42 -5.86
N THR A 160 13.52 -1.14 -4.90
CA THR A 160 13.67 -2.59 -4.95
C THR A 160 13.29 -3.24 -3.63
N LEU A 161 12.65 -4.41 -3.70
CA LEU A 161 12.36 -5.24 -2.54
C LEU A 161 12.36 -6.71 -2.89
N ASP A 162 12.56 -7.54 -1.87
CA ASP A 162 12.21 -8.95 -1.92
C ASP A 162 10.75 -9.12 -1.47
N VAL A 163 10.01 -10.03 -2.11
CA VAL A 163 8.61 -10.32 -1.77
C VAL A 163 8.35 -11.83 -1.77
N ASP A 164 7.54 -12.29 -0.83
CA ASP A 164 6.96 -13.64 -0.84
C ASP A 164 5.43 -13.54 -0.84
N VAL A 165 4.83 -14.00 -1.94
CA VAL A 165 3.37 -14.06 -2.17
C VAL A 165 2.87 -15.50 -2.25
N SER A 166 3.69 -16.49 -1.91
CA SER A 166 3.37 -17.93 -2.11
C SER A 166 2.10 -18.40 -1.41
N LYS A 167 1.73 -17.69 -0.33
CA LYS A 167 0.52 -17.91 0.48
C LYS A 167 -0.66 -17.02 0.09
N LEU A 168 -0.57 -16.24 -1.00
CA LEU A 168 -1.67 -15.41 -1.49
C LEU A 168 -2.38 -16.10 -2.65
N PRO A 169 -3.55 -16.73 -2.43
CA PRO A 169 -4.36 -17.32 -3.50
C PRO A 169 -5.11 -16.24 -4.32
N CYS A 170 -5.90 -16.70 -5.29
CA CYS A 170 -6.89 -15.88 -5.99
C CYS A 170 -7.77 -15.08 -5.02
N GLY A 171 -8.07 -13.83 -5.36
CA GLY A 171 -8.97 -12.98 -4.56
C GLY A 171 -8.31 -12.16 -3.46
N LEU A 172 -7.00 -12.32 -3.26
CA LEU A 172 -6.21 -11.48 -2.35
C LEU A 172 -5.29 -10.57 -3.13
N ASN A 173 -4.90 -9.47 -2.49
CA ASN A 173 -3.86 -8.59 -2.97
C ASN A 173 -2.93 -8.23 -1.80
N GLY A 174 -1.66 -8.64 -1.92
CA GLY A 174 -0.58 -8.12 -1.10
C GLY A 174 0.07 -6.96 -1.84
N ALA A 175 -0.26 -5.73 -1.45
CA ALA A 175 0.11 -4.54 -2.19
C ALA A 175 1.26 -3.77 -1.53
N LEU A 176 2.14 -3.19 -2.34
CA LEU A 176 3.12 -2.19 -1.93
C LEU A 176 3.10 -1.06 -2.95
N TYR A 177 2.90 0.16 -2.46
CA TYR A 177 2.60 1.31 -3.31
C TYR A 177 2.96 2.62 -2.62
N PHE A 178 2.95 3.71 -3.38
CA PHE A 178 3.22 5.05 -2.87
C PHE A 178 2.00 5.94 -3.03
N VAL A 179 1.72 6.77 -2.02
CA VAL A 179 0.64 7.76 -2.04
C VAL A 179 1.13 9.13 -1.60
N GLN A 180 0.57 10.19 -2.18
CA GLN A 180 0.98 11.58 -1.88
C GLN A 180 0.30 12.13 -0.61
N MET A 181 0.53 11.45 0.51
CA MET A 181 0.08 11.87 1.85
C MET A 181 0.96 12.98 2.43
N ASP A 182 0.38 13.83 3.30
CA ASP A 182 1.18 14.82 4.03
C ASP A 182 2.10 14.12 5.04
N VAL A 183 3.35 14.56 5.10
CA VAL A 183 4.44 13.95 5.90
C VAL A 183 4.12 13.77 7.38
N ASP A 184 3.27 14.62 7.97
CA ASP A 184 2.90 14.60 9.39
C ASP A 184 1.52 13.96 9.65
N GLY A 185 0.93 13.30 8.65
CA GLY A 185 -0.43 12.77 8.72
C GLY A 185 -1.51 13.86 8.81
N ARG A 186 -1.20 15.07 8.33
CA ARG A 186 -2.04 16.29 8.28
C ARG A 186 -2.23 17.04 9.61
N ILE A 187 -1.39 16.83 10.63
CA ILE A 187 -1.47 17.59 11.91
C ILE A 187 -1.35 19.09 11.66
N SER A 188 -0.35 19.53 10.87
CA SER A 188 -0.08 20.95 10.62
C SER A 188 -1.23 21.67 9.90
N ARG A 189 -2.02 20.94 9.11
CA ARG A 189 -3.13 21.48 8.32
C ARG A 189 -4.47 21.47 9.07
N PHE A 190 -4.67 20.52 9.98
CA PHE A 190 -5.93 20.35 10.70
C PHE A 190 -5.67 20.27 12.20
N PRO A 191 -5.81 21.40 12.93
CA PRO A 191 -5.51 21.43 14.37
C PRO A 191 -6.35 20.47 15.23
N THR A 192 -7.48 19.99 14.73
CA THR A 192 -8.31 18.95 15.38
C THR A 192 -7.68 17.56 15.28
N ASN A 193 -6.83 17.30 14.28
CA ASN A 193 -6.00 16.11 14.23
C ASN A 193 -4.84 16.24 15.22
N LYS A 194 -4.94 15.52 16.34
CA LYS A 194 -3.88 15.42 17.35
C LYS A 194 -3.06 14.13 17.23
N ALA A 195 -3.40 13.26 16.29
CA ALA A 195 -2.86 11.91 16.18
C ALA A 195 -1.71 11.85 15.17
N GLY A 196 -1.96 12.25 13.92
CA GLY A 196 -0.93 12.36 12.87
C GLY A 196 -0.30 11.04 12.42
N ALA A 197 0.90 11.16 11.85
CA ALA A 197 1.64 10.01 11.29
C ALA A 197 1.92 8.89 12.30
N ASN A 198 2.14 9.24 13.58
CA ASN A 198 2.28 8.28 14.69
C ASN A 198 1.08 7.33 14.85
N TYR A 199 -0.07 7.74 14.31
CA TYR A 199 -1.36 7.08 14.42
C TYR A 199 -1.93 6.79 13.02
N GLY A 200 -1.09 6.79 11.98
CA GLY A 200 -1.51 6.37 10.64
C GLY A 200 -2.55 7.28 9.97
N THR A 201 -2.73 8.53 10.41
CA THR A 201 -3.76 9.42 9.85
C THR A 201 -3.37 10.02 8.50
N GLY A 202 -4.36 10.51 7.76
CA GLY A 202 -4.15 11.30 6.54
C GLY A 202 -4.12 10.48 5.25
N TYR A 203 -4.52 9.21 5.30
CA TYR A 203 -4.57 8.35 4.13
C TYR A 203 -5.45 8.92 3.02
N CYS A 204 -5.00 8.64 1.79
CA CYS A 204 -5.67 8.90 0.54
C CYS A 204 -5.07 7.98 -0.52
N ASP A 205 -5.79 7.82 -1.62
CA ASP A 205 -5.29 7.15 -2.82
C ASP A 205 -6.08 7.63 -4.04
N ALA A 206 -5.78 7.08 -5.23
CA ALA A 206 -6.41 7.53 -6.47
C ALA A 206 -7.86 7.05 -6.60
N GLN A 207 -8.31 6.12 -5.75
CA GLN A 207 -9.69 5.66 -5.70
C GLN A 207 -10.61 6.63 -4.96
N CYS A 208 -10.07 7.66 -4.30
CA CYS A 208 -10.81 8.62 -3.48
C CYS A 208 -11.73 7.89 -2.48
N PRO A 209 -11.15 7.09 -1.56
CA PRO A 209 -11.89 6.14 -0.76
C PRO A 209 -12.78 6.87 0.25
N HIS A 210 -14.03 6.42 0.33
CA HIS A 210 -15.05 6.97 1.24
C HIS A 210 -15.09 6.26 2.59
N ASP A 211 -14.39 5.14 2.73
CA ASP A 211 -14.32 4.32 3.94
C ASP A 211 -13.32 4.84 4.98
N ILE A 212 -12.63 5.94 4.67
CA ILE A 212 -11.75 6.62 5.61
C ILE A 212 -12.59 7.30 6.68
N LYS A 213 -12.43 6.81 7.92
CA LYS A 213 -13.21 7.21 9.10
C LYS A 213 -12.93 8.65 9.56
N PHE A 214 -11.70 9.13 9.36
CA PHE A 214 -11.29 10.49 9.69
C PHE A 214 -10.58 11.14 8.50
N ILE A 215 -11.15 12.23 7.99
CA ILE A 215 -10.60 12.99 6.86
C ILE A 215 -10.51 14.45 7.28
N ASN A 216 -9.35 15.08 7.06
CA ASN A 216 -9.12 16.49 7.40
C ASN A 216 -9.36 16.82 8.89
N GLY A 217 -9.01 15.88 9.77
CA GLY A 217 -9.20 16.05 11.21
C GLY A 217 -10.68 16.09 11.64
N GLU A 218 -11.59 15.54 10.84
CA GLU A 218 -13.01 15.41 11.13
C GLU A 218 -13.48 13.97 10.91
N ALA A 219 -14.37 13.48 11.77
CA ALA A 219 -15.00 12.17 11.61
C ALA A 219 -15.95 12.17 10.39
N ASN A 220 -15.83 11.18 9.52
CA ASN A 220 -16.61 11.05 8.29
C ASN A 220 -18.00 10.42 8.55
N THR A 221 -18.78 11.00 9.46
CA THR A 221 -20.04 10.42 9.94
C THR A 221 -21.24 10.73 9.04
N LEU A 222 -21.16 11.79 8.24
CA LEU A 222 -22.25 12.19 7.33
C LEU A 222 -22.51 11.12 6.28
N ASP A 223 -23.78 10.79 6.06
CA ASP A 223 -24.24 9.80 5.08
C ASP A 223 -23.58 8.42 5.20
N TRP A 224 -23.08 8.06 6.39
CA TRP A 224 -22.38 6.80 6.62
C TRP A 224 -23.25 5.58 6.32
N ARG A 225 -22.76 4.67 5.47
CA ARG A 225 -23.42 3.42 5.11
C ARG A 225 -22.47 2.24 5.21
N ALA A 226 -22.89 1.17 5.88
CA ALA A 226 -22.14 -0.07 5.95
C ALA A 226 -21.95 -0.71 4.56
N THR A 227 -20.73 -1.18 4.27
CA THR A 227 -20.34 -1.86 3.02
C THR A 227 -19.85 -3.29 3.28
N SER A 228 -19.40 -3.57 4.50
CA SER A 228 -19.04 -4.91 4.98
C SER A 228 -19.39 -5.06 6.46
N GLN A 229 -18.97 -6.15 7.09
CA GLN A 229 -19.14 -6.34 8.53
C GLN A 229 -18.38 -5.28 9.36
N ASN A 230 -17.27 -4.77 8.83
CA ASN A 230 -16.28 -3.98 9.58
C ASN A 230 -15.94 -2.64 8.91
N SER A 231 -16.63 -2.32 7.82
CA SER A 231 -16.38 -1.14 7.01
C SER A 231 -17.69 -0.54 6.50
N GLY A 232 -17.62 0.74 6.16
CA GLY A 232 -18.69 1.52 5.57
C GLY A 232 -18.09 2.71 4.83
N GLY A 233 -18.90 3.53 4.19
CA GLY A 233 -18.46 4.74 3.52
C GLY A 233 -19.28 5.94 3.96
N GLY A 234 -18.60 7.05 4.26
CA GLY A 234 -19.23 8.35 4.54
C GLY A 234 -19.35 9.23 3.29
N LYS A 235 -19.87 10.44 3.49
CA LYS A 235 -20.04 11.44 2.43
C LYS A 235 -18.73 11.79 1.75
N TYR A 236 -17.66 11.93 2.51
CA TYR A 236 -16.39 12.43 1.99
C TYR A 236 -15.49 11.28 1.53
N GLY A 237 -14.75 11.53 0.45
CA GLY A 237 -13.62 10.69 0.01
C GLY A 237 -12.28 11.41 0.16
N ALA A 238 -11.19 10.65 0.18
CA ALA A 238 -9.81 11.16 0.34
C ALA A 238 -8.94 10.87 -0.90
N CYS A 239 -8.84 11.82 -1.82
CA CYS A 239 -8.11 11.67 -3.08
C CYS A 239 -6.63 12.07 -2.95
N CYS A 240 -5.72 11.32 -3.55
CA CYS A 240 -4.37 11.79 -3.92
C CYS A 240 -3.75 10.90 -4.99
N ALA A 241 -2.64 11.35 -5.58
CA ALA A 241 -1.92 10.55 -6.56
C ALA A 241 -1.34 9.28 -5.91
N GLU A 242 -1.33 8.21 -6.70
CA GLU A 242 -0.95 6.87 -6.30
C GLU A 242 -0.04 6.23 -7.34
N LEU A 243 0.95 5.50 -6.87
CA LEU A 243 1.91 4.77 -7.68
C LEU A 243 2.03 3.35 -7.14
N ASP A 244 1.38 2.42 -7.82
CA ASP A 244 1.36 1.02 -7.46
C ASP A 244 2.60 0.33 -7.97
N ILE A 245 3.55 0.11 -7.05
CA ILE A 245 4.75 -0.66 -7.35
C ILE A 245 4.39 -2.13 -7.51
N TRP A 246 3.50 -2.62 -6.66
CA TRP A 246 3.19 -4.03 -6.59
C TRP A 246 1.75 -4.22 -6.13
N GLU A 247 0.91 -4.72 -7.02
CA GLU A 247 -0.37 -5.33 -6.66
C GLU A 247 -0.35 -6.77 -7.13
N ALA A 248 -0.40 -7.74 -6.21
CA ALA A 248 -0.24 -9.12 -6.60
C ALA A 248 -0.82 -10.13 -5.61
N ASN A 249 -1.08 -11.29 -6.18
CA ASN A 249 -1.06 -12.56 -5.47
C ASN A 249 -0.19 -13.54 -6.24
N ARG A 250 -0.22 -14.83 -5.90
CA ARG A 250 0.65 -15.80 -6.58
C ARG A 250 0.27 -16.07 -8.04
N MET A 251 -0.89 -15.59 -8.51
CA MET A 251 -1.44 -15.91 -9.84
C MET A 251 -1.17 -14.80 -10.87
N SER A 252 -1.23 -13.54 -10.43
CA SER A 252 -0.99 -12.36 -11.26
C SER A 252 -0.36 -11.23 -10.46
N SER A 253 0.29 -10.31 -11.16
CA SER A 253 0.83 -9.07 -10.62
C SER A 253 0.62 -7.91 -11.59
N ALA A 254 0.46 -6.70 -11.06
CA ALA A 254 0.44 -5.45 -11.81
C ALA A 254 1.35 -4.40 -11.14
N PHE A 255 1.81 -3.44 -11.94
CA PHE A 255 2.30 -2.16 -11.48
C PHE A 255 1.63 -1.06 -12.32
N THR A 256 1.25 0.05 -11.68
CA THR A 256 0.28 0.99 -12.24
C THR A 256 0.58 2.42 -11.77
N SER A 257 0.48 3.40 -12.67
CA SER A 257 0.54 4.82 -12.31
C SER A 257 -0.84 5.45 -12.32
N HIS A 258 -1.16 6.22 -11.26
CA HIS A 258 -2.44 6.88 -11.07
C HIS A 258 -2.25 8.38 -10.75
N PRO A 259 -2.10 9.23 -11.77
CA PRO A 259 -1.99 10.67 -11.56
C PRO A 259 -3.35 11.26 -11.15
N CYS A 260 -3.28 12.31 -10.33
CA CYS A 260 -4.41 13.18 -10.03
C CYS A 260 -4.11 14.62 -10.45
N THR A 261 -5.16 15.38 -10.76
CA THR A 261 -5.05 16.83 -11.04
C THR A 261 -4.94 17.66 -9.78
N SER A 262 -5.25 17.11 -8.60
CA SER A 262 -5.04 17.76 -7.31
C SER A 262 -3.56 17.74 -6.90
N GLU A 263 -3.17 18.65 -6.01
CA GLU A 263 -1.87 18.62 -5.33
C GLU A 263 -2.01 17.98 -3.95
N GLY A 264 -1.29 16.89 -3.69
CA GLY A 264 -1.35 16.17 -2.42
C GLY A 264 -2.76 15.66 -2.09
N GLN A 265 -2.97 15.34 -0.82
CA GLN A 265 -4.28 14.89 -0.37
C GLN A 265 -5.34 15.97 -0.49
N THR A 266 -6.49 15.61 -1.07
CA THR A 266 -7.69 16.44 -1.18
C THR A 266 -8.94 15.68 -0.75
N ARG A 267 -9.80 16.33 0.03
CA ARG A 267 -11.13 15.80 0.38
C ARG A 267 -12.11 16.11 -0.74
N CYS A 268 -12.84 15.10 -1.21
CA CYS A 268 -13.94 15.25 -2.19
C CYS A 268 -15.29 14.97 -1.51
N SER A 269 -16.40 15.43 -2.09
CA SER A 269 -17.71 15.36 -1.41
C SER A 269 -18.89 14.93 -2.30
N SER A 270 -18.79 15.07 -3.62
CA SER A 270 -19.82 14.62 -4.57
C SER A 270 -19.35 13.39 -5.36
N PRO A 271 -20.28 12.62 -5.95
CA PRO A 271 -19.93 11.54 -6.87
C PRO A 271 -19.01 11.98 -8.01
N GLU A 272 -19.23 13.16 -8.56
CA GLU A 272 -18.39 13.74 -9.61
C GLU A 272 -17.00 14.10 -9.10
N GLU A 273 -16.87 14.78 -7.96
CA GLU A 273 -15.57 15.16 -7.38
C GLU A 273 -14.73 13.93 -7.00
N CYS A 274 -15.38 12.95 -6.36
CA CYS A 274 -14.74 11.72 -5.90
C CYS A 274 -14.58 10.67 -7.00
N GLY A 275 -15.15 10.91 -8.19
CA GLY A 275 -15.29 9.88 -9.23
C GLY A 275 -15.95 8.60 -8.74
N SER A 276 -16.96 8.69 -7.86
CA SER A 276 -17.64 7.55 -7.28
C SER A 276 -18.95 7.22 -8.01
N GLY A 277 -19.27 5.93 -8.11
CA GLY A 277 -20.40 5.44 -8.92
C GLY A 277 -20.06 5.22 -10.40
N GLY A 278 -20.88 4.40 -11.08
CA GLY A 278 -20.62 3.95 -12.44
C GLY A 278 -20.49 5.08 -13.46
N ASP A 279 -21.32 6.12 -13.34
CA ASP A 279 -21.36 7.23 -14.30
C ASP A 279 -20.31 8.33 -14.04
N SER A 280 -19.61 8.27 -12.91
CA SER A 280 -18.67 9.33 -12.50
C SER A 280 -17.24 8.87 -12.33
N ARG A 281 -16.92 7.58 -12.52
CA ARG A 281 -15.56 7.01 -12.41
C ARG A 281 -14.47 7.85 -13.07
N TYR A 282 -14.74 8.43 -14.25
CA TYR A 282 -13.79 9.22 -15.05
C TYR A 282 -14.00 10.73 -14.97
N LYS A 283 -14.83 11.21 -14.03
CA LYS A 283 -15.12 12.64 -13.81
C LYS A 283 -14.35 13.23 -12.64
N GLY A 284 -13.84 12.38 -11.75
CA GLY A 284 -13.12 12.76 -10.53
C GLY A 284 -11.77 13.42 -10.80
N VAL A 285 -11.12 13.83 -9.70
CA VAL A 285 -9.79 14.46 -9.74
C VAL A 285 -8.64 13.47 -10.00
N CYS A 286 -8.89 12.18 -9.83
CA CYS A 286 -7.88 11.12 -9.95
C CYS A 286 -8.24 10.12 -11.06
N ASP A 287 -7.21 9.58 -11.72
CA ASP A 287 -7.35 8.43 -12.61
C ASP A 287 -7.49 7.14 -11.80
N LYS A 288 -8.71 6.58 -11.77
CA LYS A 288 -9.00 5.35 -11.01
C LYS A 288 -8.55 4.07 -11.69
N ASP A 289 -8.39 4.08 -13.01
CA ASP A 289 -7.99 2.89 -13.78
C ASP A 289 -6.47 2.77 -13.85
N GLY A 290 -5.79 3.91 -13.96
CA GLY A 290 -4.35 3.96 -14.08
C GLY A 290 -3.83 3.53 -15.45
N CYS A 291 -2.52 3.68 -15.61
CA CYS A 291 -1.76 3.05 -16.67
C CYS A 291 -1.09 1.77 -16.16
N ASP A 292 -1.75 0.63 -16.35
CA ASP A 292 -1.32 -0.66 -15.80
C ASP A 292 -0.40 -1.44 -16.73
N PHE A 293 0.55 -2.17 -16.15
CA PHE A 293 1.25 -3.26 -16.81
C PHE A 293 1.14 -4.55 -15.99
N ASN A 294 0.29 -5.46 -16.46
CA ASN A 294 0.17 -6.83 -15.97
C ASN A 294 0.64 -7.78 -17.09
N PRO A 295 1.72 -8.56 -16.93
CA PRO A 295 2.24 -9.43 -17.98
C PRO A 295 1.21 -10.40 -18.57
N PHE A 296 0.31 -10.92 -17.74
CA PHE A 296 -0.78 -11.80 -18.17
C PHE A 296 -1.79 -11.04 -19.03
N ARG A 297 -2.19 -9.83 -18.60
CA ARG A 297 -3.07 -8.93 -19.36
C ARG A 297 -2.46 -8.48 -20.68
N MET A 298 -1.13 -8.36 -20.73
CA MET A 298 -0.33 -8.07 -21.92
C MET A 298 -0.07 -9.32 -22.79
N GLY A 299 -0.70 -10.46 -22.47
CA GLY A 299 -0.73 -11.67 -23.28
C GLY A 299 0.27 -12.74 -22.87
N ASN A 300 1.27 -12.44 -22.04
CA ASN A 300 2.23 -13.43 -21.57
C ASN A 300 1.72 -14.19 -20.33
N GLN A 301 1.15 -15.38 -20.58
CA GLN A 301 0.52 -16.21 -19.54
C GLN A 301 1.49 -17.21 -18.87
N THR A 302 2.79 -17.15 -19.19
CA THR A 302 3.81 -18.08 -18.67
C THR A 302 4.96 -17.36 -17.94
N PHE A 303 4.91 -16.03 -17.83
CA PHE A 303 5.95 -15.28 -17.15
C PHE A 303 5.88 -15.39 -15.62
N TYR A 304 4.71 -15.14 -15.02
CA TYR A 304 4.55 -15.08 -13.57
C TYR A 304 3.47 -16.06 -13.12
N GLY A 305 3.76 -16.90 -12.13
CA GLY A 305 2.78 -17.81 -11.56
C GLY A 305 3.38 -18.95 -10.73
N PRO A 306 2.55 -19.85 -10.19
CA PRO A 306 3.02 -20.84 -9.23
C PRO A 306 3.69 -22.04 -9.91
N GLY A 307 4.97 -22.24 -9.60
CA GLY A 307 5.76 -23.41 -9.98
C GLY A 307 6.80 -23.14 -11.06
N SER A 308 7.77 -24.03 -11.18
CA SER A 308 8.96 -23.90 -12.02
C SER A 308 8.70 -23.83 -13.54
N ARG A 309 7.45 -23.96 -13.99
CA ARG A 309 7.06 -23.75 -15.39
C ARG A 309 6.96 -22.28 -15.77
N PHE A 310 6.89 -21.39 -14.78
CA PHE A 310 6.84 -19.95 -14.98
C PHE A 310 8.24 -19.34 -14.94
N THR A 311 8.43 -18.24 -15.66
CA THR A 311 9.69 -17.48 -15.61
C THR A 311 9.98 -16.96 -14.20
N ILE A 312 8.97 -16.54 -13.45
CA ILE A 312 9.04 -16.18 -12.03
C ILE A 312 8.11 -17.13 -11.28
N ASP A 313 8.71 -18.01 -10.48
CA ASP A 313 8.00 -19.00 -9.67
C ASP A 313 7.50 -18.37 -8.37
N THR A 314 6.20 -18.11 -8.28
CA THR A 314 5.58 -17.46 -7.13
C THR A 314 5.41 -18.37 -5.92
N THR A 315 5.85 -19.64 -5.98
CA THR A 315 5.88 -20.53 -4.81
C THR A 315 7.02 -20.20 -3.85
N ARG A 316 7.92 -19.27 -4.23
CA ARG A 316 9.12 -18.88 -3.49
C ARG A 316 9.31 -17.37 -3.58
N LYS A 317 10.09 -16.83 -2.64
CA LYS A 317 10.57 -15.46 -2.65
C LYS A 317 11.27 -15.09 -3.97
N PHE A 318 11.10 -13.85 -4.41
CA PHE A 318 11.85 -13.20 -5.49
C PHE A 318 12.01 -11.70 -5.20
N THR A 319 12.87 -11.04 -5.95
CA THR A 319 13.11 -9.59 -5.89
C THR A 319 12.39 -8.90 -7.04
N ILE A 320 11.76 -7.76 -6.76
CA ILE A 320 11.23 -6.84 -7.75
C ILE A 320 12.02 -5.53 -7.73
N VAL A 321 12.33 -5.01 -8.90
CA VAL A 321 13.12 -3.79 -9.12
C VAL A 321 12.29 -2.86 -9.99
N THR A 322 12.05 -1.63 -9.54
CA THR A 322 11.29 -0.62 -10.30
C THR A 322 12.13 0.61 -10.51
N GLN A 323 12.29 1.03 -11.77
CA GLN A 323 13.11 2.18 -12.15
C GLN A 323 12.23 3.29 -12.72
N PHE A 324 12.50 4.52 -12.31
CA PHE A 324 11.73 5.69 -12.70
C PHE A 324 12.58 6.61 -13.58
N VAL A 325 12.53 6.36 -14.89
CA VAL A 325 13.41 7.03 -15.86
C VAL A 325 12.84 8.39 -16.22
N THR A 326 13.71 9.40 -16.18
CA THR A 326 13.39 10.78 -16.54
C THR A 326 13.94 11.15 -17.92
N SER A 327 13.35 12.17 -18.54
CA SER A 327 13.65 12.61 -19.92
C SER A 327 15.11 12.98 -20.15
N ASP A 328 15.82 13.42 -19.11
CA ASP A 328 17.23 13.84 -19.15
C ASP A 328 18.14 13.01 -18.22
N ASN A 329 17.63 11.92 -17.64
CA ASN A 329 18.31 11.09 -16.65
C ASN A 329 18.79 11.87 -15.40
N THR A 330 18.06 12.91 -15.01
CA THR A 330 18.27 13.65 -13.75
C THR A 330 17.05 13.53 -12.84
N ALA A 331 17.23 13.80 -11.55
CA ALA A 331 16.12 13.82 -10.58
C ALA A 331 15.13 14.99 -10.78
N THR A 332 15.37 15.87 -11.77
CA THR A 332 14.52 17.03 -12.09
C THR A 332 13.85 16.95 -13.45
N GLY A 333 14.21 15.98 -14.29
CA GLY A 333 13.57 15.76 -15.57
C GLY A 333 12.18 15.15 -15.43
N ASP A 334 11.35 15.32 -16.46
CA ASP A 334 10.01 14.73 -16.50
C ASP A 334 10.09 13.20 -16.48
N LEU A 335 9.20 12.54 -15.74
CA LEU A 335 9.06 11.09 -15.79
C LEU A 335 8.58 10.66 -17.17
N VAL A 336 9.32 9.77 -17.83
CA VAL A 336 9.00 9.29 -19.19
C VAL A 336 8.75 7.79 -19.25
N GLU A 337 9.28 7.03 -18.29
CA GLU A 337 9.17 5.58 -18.30
C GLU A 337 9.29 4.97 -16.90
N ILE A 338 8.40 4.02 -16.58
CA ILE A 338 8.52 3.17 -15.40
C ILE A 338 8.89 1.76 -15.85
N ARG A 339 10.11 1.31 -15.53
CA ARG A 339 10.62 -0.02 -15.89
C ARG A 339 10.53 -0.98 -14.72
N ARG A 340 10.42 -2.27 -15.05
CA ARG A 340 10.34 -3.35 -14.06
C ARG A 340 11.29 -4.49 -14.43
N LEU A 341 12.12 -4.88 -13.48
CA LEU A 341 12.89 -6.11 -13.51
C LEU A 341 12.50 -7.03 -12.35
N PHE A 342 12.76 -8.32 -12.54
CA PHE A 342 12.62 -9.34 -11.51
C PHE A 342 13.95 -10.06 -11.35
N LYS A 343 14.26 -10.45 -10.11
CA LYS A 343 15.37 -11.33 -9.84
C LYS A 343 14.89 -12.50 -9.00
N GLN A 344 15.13 -13.72 -9.48
CA GLN A 344 14.86 -14.94 -8.72
C GLN A 344 16.07 -15.86 -8.83
N ASP A 345 16.56 -16.29 -7.66
CA ASP A 345 17.87 -16.90 -7.52
C ASP A 345 18.96 -15.98 -8.13
N ASN A 346 19.86 -16.51 -8.96
CA ASN A 346 20.94 -15.74 -9.60
C ASN A 346 20.56 -15.14 -10.96
N ARG A 347 19.27 -15.14 -11.32
CA ARG A 347 18.81 -14.68 -12.63
C ARG A 347 18.03 -13.38 -12.49
N VAL A 348 18.49 -12.35 -13.17
CA VAL A 348 17.74 -11.13 -13.44
C VAL A 348 17.01 -11.31 -14.78
N VAL A 349 15.73 -10.95 -14.82
CA VAL A 349 14.94 -10.92 -16.04
C VAL A 349 14.14 -9.62 -16.12
N ASP A 350 14.02 -9.12 -17.33
CA ASP A 350 13.11 -8.02 -17.62
C ASP A 350 11.66 -8.50 -17.55
N THR A 351 10.76 -7.55 -17.35
CA THR A 351 9.34 -7.74 -17.69
C THR A 351 9.24 -8.21 -19.15
N PRO A 352 8.38 -9.19 -19.47
CA PRO A 352 8.27 -9.67 -20.84
C PRO A 352 7.60 -8.61 -21.72
N ASN A 353 7.99 -8.56 -22.99
CA ASN A 353 7.25 -7.76 -23.95
C ASN A 353 5.80 -8.23 -24.06
N SER A 354 4.91 -7.29 -24.34
CA SER A 354 3.53 -7.58 -24.70
C SER A 354 3.45 -8.45 -25.96
N MET A 355 2.46 -9.32 -26.02
CA MET A 355 2.19 -10.18 -27.17
C MET A 355 1.14 -9.58 -28.11
N TRP A 356 0.65 -8.38 -27.80
CA TRP A 356 -0.46 -7.77 -28.53
C TRP A 356 0.02 -6.91 -29.71
N PRO A 357 -0.73 -6.90 -30.83
CA PRO A 357 -0.39 -6.10 -32.00
C PRO A 357 -0.16 -4.63 -31.68
N GLY A 358 0.97 -4.08 -32.11
CA GLY A 358 1.34 -2.68 -31.86
C GLY A 358 2.00 -2.44 -30.50
N LEU A 359 2.18 -3.48 -29.68
CA LEU A 359 2.87 -3.45 -28.39
C LEU A 359 3.98 -4.49 -28.28
N ASN A 360 4.32 -5.18 -29.38
CA ASN A 360 5.20 -6.36 -29.40
C ASN A 360 6.61 -6.16 -28.80
N ASP A 361 7.09 -4.92 -28.71
CA ASP A 361 8.41 -4.57 -28.15
C ASP A 361 8.31 -3.75 -26.86
N VAL A 362 7.13 -3.75 -26.21
CA VAL A 362 6.84 -2.92 -25.04
C VAL A 362 6.77 -3.77 -23.78
N ASN A 363 7.62 -3.44 -22.80
CA ASN A 363 7.71 -4.11 -21.49
C ASN A 363 7.74 -3.15 -20.29
N SER A 364 7.43 -1.88 -20.51
CA SER A 364 7.44 -0.81 -19.50
C SER A 364 6.23 0.10 -19.65
N ILE A 365 5.98 0.93 -18.64
CA ILE A 365 4.94 1.95 -18.70
C ILE A 365 5.52 3.20 -19.36
N THR A 366 4.91 3.62 -20.47
CA THR A 366 5.15 4.89 -21.17
C THR A 366 3.80 5.46 -21.63
N ASP A 367 3.71 6.77 -21.91
CA ASP A 367 2.48 7.36 -22.47
C ASP A 367 2.10 6.75 -23.84
N SER A 368 3.08 6.26 -24.60
CA SER A 368 2.86 5.57 -25.87
C SER A 368 2.27 4.17 -25.66
N MET A 369 2.82 3.41 -24.71
CA MET A 369 2.27 2.11 -24.28
C MET A 369 0.82 2.29 -23.87
N TYR A 370 0.57 3.23 -22.95
CA TYR A 370 -0.75 3.56 -22.42
C TYR A 370 -1.76 3.86 -23.53
N THR A 371 -1.43 4.80 -24.42
CA THR A 371 -2.33 5.26 -25.48
C THR A 371 -2.72 4.11 -26.41
N THR A 372 -1.77 3.23 -26.68
CA THR A 372 -1.94 2.07 -27.55
C THR A 372 -2.74 0.97 -26.86
N SER A 373 -2.41 0.63 -25.61
CA SER A 373 -3.10 -0.41 -24.83
C SER A 373 -4.55 -0.06 -24.55
N LYS A 374 -4.84 1.16 -24.09
CA LYS A 374 -6.24 1.60 -23.84
C LYS A 374 -7.08 1.60 -25.11
N LYS A 375 -6.50 2.00 -26.26
CA LYS A 375 -7.19 1.90 -27.55
C LYS A 375 -7.49 0.44 -27.92
N LEU A 376 -6.53 -0.45 -27.70
CA LEU A 376 -6.66 -1.86 -28.05
C LEU A 376 -7.68 -2.59 -27.17
N PHE A 377 -7.72 -2.25 -25.88
CA PHE A 377 -8.62 -2.85 -24.89
C PHE A 377 -10.01 -2.20 -24.90
N GLY A 378 -10.15 -1.01 -25.49
CA GLY A 378 -11.40 -0.25 -25.50
C GLY A 378 -11.68 0.46 -24.16
N ASP A 379 -10.63 0.73 -23.39
CA ASP A 379 -10.71 1.38 -22.08
C ASP A 379 -10.72 2.91 -22.22
N GLN A 380 -11.29 3.60 -21.24
CA GLN A 380 -11.26 5.06 -21.18
C GLN A 380 -9.84 5.57 -20.93
N LYS A 381 -9.52 6.75 -21.49
CA LYS A 381 -8.16 7.29 -21.49
C LYS A 381 -7.92 8.33 -20.39
N ASP A 382 -8.31 8.04 -19.16
CA ASP A 382 -8.29 9.04 -18.08
C ASP A 382 -6.88 9.44 -17.58
N HIS A 383 -5.90 8.53 -17.55
CA HIS A 383 -4.49 8.85 -17.21
C HIS A 383 -3.95 10.07 -17.97
N ALA A 384 -4.17 10.10 -19.30
CA ALA A 384 -3.76 11.21 -20.16
C ALA A 384 -4.56 12.49 -19.86
N THR A 385 -5.85 12.37 -19.56
CA THR A 385 -6.69 13.50 -19.13
C THR A 385 -6.21 14.10 -17.80
N LYS A 386 -5.61 13.28 -16.92
CA LYS A 386 -5.00 13.73 -15.66
C LYS A 386 -3.52 14.09 -15.78
N GLY A 387 -2.98 14.21 -17.00
CA GLY A 387 -1.62 14.73 -17.24
C GLY A 387 -0.52 13.68 -17.43
N GLY A 388 -0.87 12.40 -17.49
CA GLY A 388 0.06 11.35 -17.90
C GLY A 388 1.22 11.11 -16.94
N LEU A 389 2.31 10.54 -17.46
CA LEU A 389 3.51 10.30 -16.64
C LEU A 389 4.19 11.58 -16.18
N VAL A 390 4.13 12.67 -16.94
CA VAL A 390 4.65 13.97 -16.51
C VAL A 390 4.01 14.39 -15.18
N ARG A 391 2.67 14.33 -15.10
CA ARG A 391 1.96 14.65 -13.85
C ARG A 391 2.29 13.68 -12.73
N MET A 392 2.43 12.39 -13.01
CA MET A 392 2.89 11.42 -12.00
C MET A 392 4.30 11.77 -11.48
N GLY A 393 5.18 12.21 -12.37
CA GLY A 393 6.53 12.67 -12.02
C GLY A 393 6.53 13.88 -11.09
N GLU A 394 5.65 14.85 -11.30
CA GLU A 394 5.46 16.00 -10.40
C GLU A 394 5.08 15.55 -8.98
N HIS A 395 4.19 14.56 -8.86
CA HIS A 395 3.81 13.98 -7.57
C HIS A 395 4.97 13.26 -6.88
N MET A 396 5.78 12.51 -7.65
CA MET A 396 6.98 11.85 -7.16
C MET A 396 8.06 12.84 -6.71
N ALA A 397 8.18 14.00 -7.37
CA ALA A 397 9.12 15.07 -6.99
C ALA A 397 8.77 15.71 -5.63
N ASN A 398 7.48 15.81 -5.33
CA ASN A 398 6.96 16.38 -4.09
C ASN A 398 7.17 15.46 -2.86
N GLY A 399 7.49 14.19 -3.10
CA GLY A 399 7.63 13.17 -2.06
C GLY A 399 6.35 12.36 -1.90
N MET A 400 6.51 11.05 -1.76
CA MET A 400 5.40 10.12 -1.54
C MET A 400 5.66 9.21 -0.34
N THR A 401 4.59 8.80 0.34
CA THR A 401 4.61 7.90 1.48
C THR A 401 4.47 6.46 1.01
N LEU A 402 5.37 5.58 1.45
CA LEU A 402 5.28 4.14 1.19
C LEU A 402 4.15 3.52 2.01
N ALA A 403 3.26 2.81 1.35
CA ALA A 403 2.21 1.98 1.94
C ALA A 403 2.42 0.50 1.58
N MET A 404 2.17 -0.40 2.54
CA MET A 404 2.19 -1.84 2.35
C MET A 404 0.92 -2.45 2.94
N SER A 405 0.24 -3.33 2.24
CA SER A 405 -1.06 -3.83 2.66
C SER A 405 -1.35 -5.27 2.24
N LEU A 406 -2.34 -5.85 2.89
CA LEU A 406 -2.95 -7.13 2.50
C LEU A 406 -4.46 -7.02 2.65
N TRP A 407 -5.20 -7.30 1.57
CA TRP A 407 -6.65 -7.15 1.54
C TRP A 407 -7.35 -8.16 0.62
N SER A 408 -8.66 -8.27 0.84
CA SER A 408 -9.63 -8.88 -0.06
C SER A 408 -10.60 -7.82 -0.57
N ASP A 409 -10.96 -7.89 -1.84
CA ASP A 409 -11.74 -6.87 -2.53
C ASP A 409 -13.26 -7.09 -2.40
N HIS A 410 -13.95 -6.18 -1.71
CA HIS A 410 -15.41 -6.23 -1.57
C HIS A 410 -16.19 -5.69 -2.77
N ALA A 411 -15.54 -4.97 -3.68
CA ALA A 411 -16.18 -4.34 -4.83
C ALA A 411 -16.13 -5.23 -6.07
N ALA A 412 -14.96 -5.78 -6.40
CA ALA A 412 -14.74 -6.51 -7.64
C ALA A 412 -13.99 -7.85 -7.45
N TYR A 413 -13.87 -8.33 -6.21
CA TYR A 413 -13.34 -9.66 -5.86
C TYR A 413 -11.92 -9.93 -6.40
N CYS A 414 -11.12 -8.89 -6.62
CA CYS A 414 -9.80 -8.90 -7.27
C CYS A 414 -9.80 -9.47 -8.70
N LEU A 415 -10.96 -9.58 -9.35
CA LEU A 415 -11.05 -10.11 -10.72
C LEU A 415 -10.29 -9.24 -11.72
N TRP A 416 -10.22 -7.94 -11.46
CA TRP A 416 -9.46 -6.96 -12.24
C TRP A 416 -7.94 -7.21 -12.18
N LEU A 417 -7.45 -7.96 -11.20
CA LEU A 417 -6.04 -8.33 -11.06
C LEU A 417 -5.76 -9.73 -11.62
N ASP A 418 -6.57 -10.73 -11.24
CA ASP A 418 -6.19 -12.15 -11.37
C ASP A 418 -7.14 -13.04 -12.19
N SER A 419 -8.22 -12.47 -12.76
CA SER A 419 -9.25 -13.22 -13.50
C SER A 419 -9.60 -12.56 -14.84
N SER A 420 -10.79 -12.84 -15.37
CA SER A 420 -11.41 -12.07 -16.44
C SER A 420 -12.26 -10.95 -15.83
N TYR A 421 -12.04 -9.72 -16.30
CA TYR A 421 -12.80 -8.56 -15.83
C TYR A 421 -13.15 -7.59 -16.99
N PRO A 422 -14.44 -7.22 -17.14
CA PRO A 422 -15.61 -7.66 -16.36
C PRO A 422 -15.86 -9.18 -16.40
N ALA A 423 -16.50 -9.73 -15.37
CA ALA A 423 -16.61 -11.18 -15.15
C ALA A 423 -17.38 -11.91 -16.27
N GLU A 424 -18.34 -11.21 -16.85
CA GLU A 424 -19.24 -11.63 -17.92
C GLU A 424 -18.69 -11.35 -19.33
N ALA A 425 -17.58 -10.63 -19.44
CA ALA A 425 -16.98 -10.31 -20.73
C ALA A 425 -16.38 -11.55 -21.40
N ASP A 426 -16.40 -11.58 -22.73
CA ASP A 426 -15.73 -12.60 -23.51
C ASP A 426 -14.21 -12.58 -23.23
N SER A 427 -13.71 -13.64 -22.60
CA SER A 427 -12.30 -13.79 -22.21
C SER A 427 -11.31 -13.78 -23.38
N THR A 428 -11.80 -13.91 -24.63
CA THR A 428 -10.96 -13.81 -25.83
C THR A 428 -10.70 -12.36 -26.26
N LYS A 429 -11.47 -11.39 -25.73
CA LYS A 429 -11.22 -9.96 -25.98
C LYS A 429 -9.96 -9.51 -25.26
N LEU A 430 -9.14 -8.74 -25.98
CA LEU A 430 -7.89 -8.20 -25.46
C LEU A 430 -8.16 -7.29 -24.25
N GLY A 431 -7.34 -7.42 -23.21
CA GLY A 431 -7.48 -6.65 -21.98
C GLY A 431 -8.46 -7.21 -20.94
N VAL A 432 -9.31 -8.18 -21.30
CA VAL A 432 -10.26 -8.81 -20.36
C VAL A 432 -9.55 -9.77 -19.41
N LYS A 433 -8.70 -10.66 -19.93
CA LYS A 433 -8.04 -11.71 -19.13
C LYS A 433 -6.77 -11.15 -18.47
N ARG A 434 -6.77 -11.06 -17.14
CA ARG A 434 -5.69 -10.54 -16.29
C ARG A 434 -5.01 -11.63 -15.44
N GLY A 435 -5.56 -12.83 -15.41
CA GLY A 435 -4.96 -13.98 -14.76
C GLY A 435 -5.71 -15.28 -15.07
N SER A 436 -5.45 -16.28 -14.23
CA SER A 436 -6.01 -17.64 -14.38
C SER A 436 -7.04 -18.01 -13.32
N CYS A 437 -7.39 -17.09 -12.42
CA CYS A 437 -8.41 -17.32 -11.42
C CYS A 437 -9.80 -17.38 -12.05
N PRO A 438 -10.72 -18.21 -11.52
CA PRO A 438 -12.09 -18.28 -12.02
C PRO A 438 -12.88 -17.00 -11.65
N THR A 439 -13.80 -16.58 -12.52
CA THR A 439 -14.67 -15.41 -12.28
C THR A 439 -15.68 -15.60 -11.13
N SER A 440 -15.88 -16.85 -10.69
CA SER A 440 -16.68 -17.19 -9.50
C SER A 440 -15.90 -17.09 -8.18
N GLY A 441 -14.58 -16.84 -8.24
CA GLY A 441 -13.70 -16.76 -7.08
C GLY A 441 -13.65 -15.38 -6.43
N GLY A 442 -12.78 -15.24 -5.42
CA GLY A 442 -12.37 -13.96 -4.85
C GLY A 442 -13.34 -13.27 -3.89
N ARG A 443 -14.52 -13.85 -3.65
CA ARG A 443 -15.49 -13.31 -2.69
C ARG A 443 -14.88 -13.24 -1.27
N PRO A 444 -14.83 -12.07 -0.62
CA PRO A 444 -14.12 -11.88 0.65
C PRO A 444 -14.49 -12.91 1.72
N ALA A 445 -15.79 -13.13 1.96
CA ALA A 445 -16.25 -14.11 2.95
C ALA A 445 -15.75 -15.55 2.68
N GLU A 446 -15.60 -15.94 1.41
CA GLU A 446 -15.07 -17.27 1.05
C GLU A 446 -13.55 -17.33 1.19
N VAL A 447 -12.86 -16.28 0.75
CA VAL A 447 -11.39 -16.21 0.78
C VAL A 447 -10.89 -16.13 2.24
N GLU A 448 -11.48 -15.26 3.05
CA GLU A 448 -11.18 -15.13 4.49
C GLU A 448 -11.38 -16.44 5.24
N ALA A 449 -12.44 -17.20 4.92
CA ALA A 449 -12.75 -18.46 5.59
C ALA A 449 -11.84 -19.62 5.13
N ARG A 450 -11.49 -19.68 3.85
CA ARG A 450 -10.64 -20.76 3.30
C ARG A 450 -9.15 -20.51 3.50
N HIS A 451 -8.74 -19.25 3.61
CA HIS A 451 -7.33 -18.85 3.65
C HIS A 451 -7.02 -17.88 4.81
N PRO A 452 -7.45 -18.16 6.05
CA PRO A 452 -7.21 -17.26 7.18
C PRO A 452 -5.71 -17.05 7.48
N ASP A 453 -4.89 -18.05 7.15
CA ASP A 453 -3.44 -18.01 7.32
C ASP A 453 -2.67 -17.49 6.10
N ALA A 454 -3.37 -16.95 5.09
CA ALA A 454 -2.71 -16.23 4.01
C ALA A 454 -1.88 -15.07 4.58
N ALA A 455 -0.69 -14.87 4.03
CA ALA A 455 0.21 -13.80 4.45
C ALA A 455 1.08 -13.36 3.27
N VAL A 456 1.45 -12.08 3.29
CA VAL A 456 2.48 -11.51 2.41
C VAL A 456 3.69 -11.13 3.24
N MET A 457 4.88 -11.28 2.66
CA MET A 457 6.12 -10.77 3.23
C MET A 457 6.74 -9.76 2.29
N PHE A 458 7.08 -8.59 2.82
CA PHE A 458 7.88 -7.56 2.16
C PHE A 458 9.22 -7.47 2.89
N MET A 459 10.32 -7.54 2.15
CA MET A 459 11.65 -7.69 2.73
C MET A 459 12.67 -6.84 2.00
N ASN A 460 13.75 -6.47 2.70
CA ASN A 460 14.99 -5.98 2.08
C ASN A 460 14.75 -4.82 1.10
N ILE A 461 14.00 -3.81 1.58
CA ILE A 461 13.70 -2.61 0.79
C ILE A 461 14.99 -1.82 0.57
N ARG A 462 15.23 -1.41 -0.67
CA ARG A 462 16.42 -0.69 -1.13
C ARG A 462 16.01 0.42 -2.08
N VAL A 463 16.64 1.58 -1.94
CA VAL A 463 16.47 2.72 -2.85
C VAL A 463 17.83 3.27 -3.22
N GLY A 464 18.00 3.64 -4.49
CA GLY A 464 19.22 4.29 -4.94
C GLY A 464 19.18 4.65 -6.42
N ASP A 465 20.34 4.97 -6.98
CA ASP A 465 20.48 5.24 -8.40
C ASP A 465 20.11 4.00 -9.24
N ILE A 466 19.66 4.24 -10.47
CA ILE A 466 19.27 3.18 -11.41
C ILE A 466 20.44 2.20 -11.62
N GLY A 467 20.18 0.90 -11.36
CA GLY A 467 21.15 -0.18 -11.46
C GLY A 467 21.97 -0.45 -10.19
N SER A 468 21.69 0.21 -9.07
CA SER A 468 22.49 0.08 -7.85
C SER A 468 21.97 -0.94 -6.82
N THR A 469 20.77 -1.51 -7.00
CA THR A 469 20.05 -2.17 -5.89
C THR A 469 19.83 -3.69 -6.02
N TYR A 470 20.34 -4.39 -7.06
CA TYR A 470 20.05 -5.82 -7.28
C TYR A 470 21.22 -6.71 -7.71
#